data_AF-A0A1M5JX56-F1
#
_entry.id   AF-A0A1M5JX56-F1
#
_cell.length_a   1.000
_cell.length_b   1.000
_cell.length_c   1.000
_cell.angle_alpha   90.00
_cell.angle_beta   90.00
_cell.angle_gamma   90.00
#
_symmetry.space_group_name_H-M   'P 1'
#
loop_
_entity.id
_entity.type
_entity.pdbx_description
1 polymer ?
#
loop_
_entity_poly.entity_id
_entity_poly.type
_entity_poly.pdbx_seq_one_letter_code
_entity_poly.pdbx_strand_id
1 'polypeptide(L)'
;MNLPCILIPILVGIICGILGYLLGKLNSKEDDSLAASLQADLDACKANTKNLNTKIASLEADLAAAHAKASASVPKSFVSEAPSALFDSALAANVLGKKIKQDDLKIVEGIGPKIEALFNAAGINTWRELSEASTEKLQSILDAGGENFAMHNPSTWARQALFAYQGKWQELKEWQDNLLGGKE
;
A
#
# COMPACT_ATOMS: atom_id res chain seq x y z
N MET A 1 21.70 -42.49 -67.89
CA MET A 1 20.98 -42.26 -66.63
C MET A 1 21.12 -40.78 -66.28
N ASN A 2 20.01 -40.10 -66.06
CA ASN A 2 19.91 -38.64 -66.18
C ASN A 2 20.48 -37.93 -64.94
N LEU A 3 21.68 -37.39 -65.08
CA LEU A 3 22.37 -36.51 -64.13
C LEU A 3 21.48 -35.39 -63.51
N PRO A 4 20.54 -34.75 -64.23
CA PRO A 4 19.67 -33.74 -63.62
C PRO A 4 18.68 -34.28 -62.58
N CYS A 5 18.29 -35.56 -62.61
CA CYS A 5 17.32 -36.13 -61.66
C CYS A 5 17.87 -36.29 -60.24
N ILE A 6 19.19 -36.35 -60.07
CA ILE A 6 19.87 -36.45 -58.76
C ILE A 6 20.30 -35.07 -58.26
N LEU A 7 20.65 -34.17 -59.18
CA LEU A 7 21.13 -32.84 -58.84
C LEU A 7 20.04 -31.96 -58.18
N ILE A 8 18.81 -32.00 -58.71
CA ILE A 8 17.68 -31.19 -58.22
C ILE A 8 17.32 -31.49 -56.75
N PRO A 9 17.12 -32.75 -56.31
CA PRO A 9 16.77 -33.02 -54.91
C PRO A 9 17.90 -32.67 -53.93
N ILE A 10 19.17 -32.81 -54.33
CA ILE A 10 20.31 -32.37 -53.50
C ILE A 10 20.28 -30.86 -53.31
N LEU A 11 20.03 -30.11 -54.37
CA LEU A 11 20.02 -28.64 -54.34
C LEU A 11 18.84 -28.10 -53.49
N VAL A 12 17.66 -28.72 -53.60
CA VAL A 12 16.49 -28.40 -52.75
C VAL A 12 16.77 -28.71 -51.27
N GLY A 13 17.42 -29.85 -50.98
CA GLY A 13 17.80 -30.21 -49.61
C GLY A 13 18.76 -29.20 -48.97
N ILE A 14 19.76 -28.74 -49.73
CA ILE A 14 20.70 -27.71 -49.27
C ILE A 14 19.97 -26.39 -49.01
N ILE A 15 19.10 -25.94 -49.91
CA ILE A 15 18.32 -24.71 -49.73
C ILE A 15 17.42 -24.81 -48.49
N CYS A 16 16.71 -25.93 -48.31
CA CYS A 16 15.84 -26.13 -47.15
C CYS A 16 16.63 -26.16 -45.83
N GLY A 17 17.81 -26.77 -45.81
CA GLY A 17 18.70 -26.79 -44.65
C GLY A 17 19.21 -25.39 -44.28
N ILE A 18 19.62 -24.59 -45.26
CA ILE A 18 20.06 -23.20 -45.04
C ILE A 18 18.91 -22.34 -44.53
N LEU A 19 17.72 -22.45 -45.15
CA LEU A 19 16.53 -21.71 -44.71
C LEU A 19 16.10 -22.10 -43.29
N GLY A 20 16.10 -23.40 -42.97
CA GLY A 20 15.79 -23.89 -41.62
C GLY A 20 16.78 -23.38 -40.56
N TYR A 21 18.07 -23.35 -40.88
CA TYR A 21 19.10 -22.79 -40.00
C TYR A 21 18.93 -21.29 -39.78
N LEU A 22 18.60 -20.53 -40.84
CA LEU A 22 18.37 -19.09 -40.75
C LEU A 22 17.09 -18.75 -39.97
N LEU A 23 15.99 -19.47 -40.19
CA LEU A 23 14.75 -19.29 -39.42
C LEU A 23 14.96 -19.60 -37.94
N GLY A 24 15.63 -20.72 -37.61
CA GLY A 24 15.92 -21.08 -36.22
C GLY A 24 16.80 -20.04 -35.52
N LYS A 25 17.83 -19.55 -36.20
CA LYS A 25 18.75 -18.54 -35.65
C LYS A 25 18.08 -17.18 -35.38
N LEU A 26 17.09 -16.80 -36.17
CA LEU A 26 16.32 -15.57 -35.93
C LEU A 26 15.41 -15.72 -34.70
N ASN A 27 14.73 -16.85 -34.53
CA ASN A 27 13.87 -17.10 -33.37
C ASN A 27 14.66 -17.19 -32.06
N SER A 28 15.82 -17.86 -32.05
CA SER A 28 16.67 -17.94 -30.85
C SER A 28 17.17 -16.58 -30.37
N LYS A 29 17.31 -15.60 -31.27
CA LYS A 29 17.76 -14.25 -30.93
C LYS A 29 16.67 -13.44 -30.22
N GLU A 30 15.40 -13.68 -30.54
CA GLU A 30 14.26 -13.07 -29.85
C GLU A 30 14.07 -13.66 -28.46
N ASP A 31 14.20 -14.99 -28.33
CA ASP A 31 14.09 -15.69 -27.04
C ASP A 31 15.18 -15.25 -26.05
N ASP A 32 16.43 -15.10 -26.50
CA ASP A 32 17.54 -14.61 -25.66
C ASP A 32 17.33 -13.16 -25.20
N SER A 33 16.79 -12.30 -26.07
CA SER A 33 16.50 -10.90 -25.73
C SER A 33 15.37 -10.80 -24.72
N LEU A 34 14.34 -11.65 -24.86
CA LEU A 34 13.20 -11.68 -23.95
C LEU A 34 13.62 -12.25 -22.58
N ALA A 35 14.42 -13.31 -22.56
CA ALA A 35 14.98 -13.87 -21.32
C ALA A 35 15.86 -12.85 -20.57
N ALA A 36 16.70 -12.09 -21.29
CA ALA A 36 17.51 -11.03 -20.69
C ALA A 36 16.66 -9.90 -20.09
N SER A 37 15.56 -9.51 -20.76
CA SER A 37 14.64 -8.49 -20.25
C SER A 37 13.92 -8.93 -18.97
N LEU A 38 13.40 -10.17 -18.95
CA LEU A 38 12.74 -10.75 -17.77
C LEU A 38 13.70 -10.89 -16.58
N GLN A 39 14.96 -11.24 -16.85
CA GLN A 39 15.98 -11.33 -15.80
C GLN A 39 16.27 -9.94 -15.20
N ALA A 40 16.35 -8.90 -16.02
CA ALA A 40 16.54 -7.52 -15.55
C ALA A 40 15.37 -7.04 -14.68
N ASP A 41 14.13 -7.34 -15.07
CA ASP A 41 12.93 -6.98 -14.30
C ASP A 41 12.87 -7.72 -12.96
N LEU A 42 13.24 -9.01 -12.94
CA LEU A 42 13.33 -9.79 -11.70
C LEU A 42 14.36 -9.22 -10.73
N ASP A 43 15.52 -8.82 -11.24
CA ASP A 43 16.59 -8.27 -10.41
C ASP A 43 16.22 -6.88 -9.88
N ALA A 44 15.52 -6.05 -10.68
CA ALA A 44 14.94 -4.79 -10.23
C ALA A 44 13.89 -4.99 -9.11
N CYS A 45 13.00 -5.97 -9.25
CA CYS A 45 11.99 -6.27 -8.24
C CYS A 45 12.61 -6.79 -6.93
N LYS A 46 13.64 -7.63 -7.03
CA LYS A 46 14.41 -8.10 -5.86
C LYS A 46 15.15 -6.95 -5.18
N ALA A 47 15.72 -6.02 -5.94
CA ALA A 47 16.40 -4.85 -5.39
C ALA A 47 15.43 -3.94 -4.64
N ASN A 48 14.23 -3.70 -5.19
CA ASN A 48 13.18 -2.93 -4.52
C ASN A 48 12.74 -3.60 -3.21
N THR A 49 12.48 -4.91 -3.24
CA THR A 49 12.11 -5.69 -2.03
C THR A 49 13.19 -5.59 -0.95
N LYS A 50 14.47 -5.71 -1.32
CA LYS A 50 15.60 -5.52 -0.39
C LYS A 50 15.61 -4.11 0.19
N ASN A 51 15.42 -3.08 -0.64
CA ASN A 51 15.39 -1.69 -0.18
C ASN A 51 14.25 -1.44 0.82
N LEU A 52 13.05 -1.96 0.54
CA LEU A 52 11.91 -1.87 1.44
C LEU A 52 12.19 -2.59 2.77
N ASN A 53 12.72 -3.81 2.73
CA ASN A 53 13.10 -4.54 3.95
C ASN A 53 14.17 -3.82 4.77
N THR A 54 15.15 -3.18 4.12
CA THR A 54 16.15 -2.37 4.84
C THR A 54 15.55 -1.13 5.47
N LYS A 55 14.57 -0.48 4.81
CA LYS A 55 13.85 0.66 5.37
C LYS A 55 12.98 0.26 6.55
N ILE A 56 12.31 -0.89 6.48
CA ILE A 56 11.54 -1.45 7.59
C ILE A 56 12.47 -1.68 8.78
N ALA A 57 13.61 -2.36 8.59
CA ALA A 57 14.58 -2.60 9.65
C ALA A 57 15.16 -1.30 10.24
N SER A 58 15.43 -0.28 9.43
CA SER A 58 15.91 1.01 9.94
C SER A 58 14.84 1.76 10.74
N LEU A 59 13.58 1.74 10.28
CA LEU A 59 12.47 2.38 10.99
C LEU A 59 12.15 1.65 12.30
N GLU A 60 12.21 0.32 12.32
CA GLU A 60 12.09 -0.48 13.53
C GLU A 60 13.21 -0.17 14.53
N ALA A 61 14.46 -0.01 14.06
CA ALA A 61 15.59 0.37 14.90
C ALA A 61 15.45 1.80 15.45
N ASP A 62 14.98 2.75 14.63
CA ASP A 62 14.72 4.13 15.04
C ASP A 62 13.58 4.20 16.06
N LEU A 63 12.50 3.42 15.87
CA LEU A 63 11.42 3.27 16.85
C LEU A 63 11.93 2.64 18.14
N ALA A 64 12.72 1.57 18.08
CA ALA A 64 13.31 0.96 19.26
C ALA A 64 14.25 1.92 20.02
N ALA A 65 15.04 2.73 19.29
CA ALA A 65 15.92 3.74 19.88
C ALA A 65 15.13 4.92 20.48
N ALA A 66 14.02 5.33 19.87
CA ALA A 66 13.11 6.34 20.42
C ALA A 66 12.41 5.85 21.70
N HIS A 67 11.96 4.59 21.72
CA HIS A 67 11.38 3.95 22.92
C HIS A 67 12.43 3.75 24.02
N ALA A 68 13.68 3.44 23.69
CA ALA A 68 14.77 3.32 24.66
C ALA A 68 15.18 4.69 25.27
N LYS A 69 15.17 5.77 24.48
CA LYS A 69 15.41 7.13 24.98
C LYS A 69 14.25 7.68 25.84
N ALA A 70 13.02 7.23 25.60
CA ALA A 70 11.88 7.52 26.46
C ALA A 70 11.88 6.74 27.80
N SER A 71 12.71 5.70 27.93
CA SER A 71 12.71 4.80 29.10
C SER A 71 13.82 5.09 30.13
N ALA A 72 14.65 6.12 29.95
CA ALA A 72 15.77 6.45 30.86
C ALA A 72 15.45 7.54 31.91
N SER A 73 14.18 7.94 32.06
CA SER A 73 13.75 8.78 33.18
C SER A 73 12.36 8.38 33.69
N VAL A 74 12.34 7.88 34.94
CA VAL A 74 11.20 7.81 35.89
C VAL A 74 10.46 6.44 35.97
N PRO A 75 10.15 5.92 37.19
CA PRO A 75 9.98 4.50 37.48
C PRO A 75 8.55 3.96 37.32
N LYS A 76 8.45 2.62 37.32
CA LYS A 76 7.24 1.80 37.46
C LYS A 76 6.22 2.40 38.45
N SER A 77 5.17 3.05 37.94
CA SER A 77 3.78 3.01 38.44
C SER A 77 3.00 4.13 37.77
N PHE A 78 2.57 3.94 36.51
CA PHE A 78 1.48 4.74 35.97
C PHE A 78 0.63 3.84 35.06
N VAL A 79 -0.65 3.79 35.42
CA VAL A 79 -1.76 3.49 34.51
C VAL A 79 -1.46 4.14 33.16
N SER A 80 -1.47 3.35 32.09
CA SER A 80 -1.30 3.83 30.72
C SER A 80 -2.54 4.64 30.33
N GLU A 81 -2.60 5.86 30.83
CA GLU A 81 -3.42 6.93 30.28
C GLU A 81 -2.46 7.74 29.41
N ALA A 82 -2.37 7.34 28.14
CA ALA A 82 -1.82 8.15 27.06
C ALA A 82 -2.47 9.54 27.14
N PRO A 83 -1.75 10.63 26.84
CA PRO A 83 -2.26 11.98 27.04
C PRO A 83 -3.61 12.07 26.35
N SER A 84 -4.66 12.24 27.16
CA SER A 84 -5.93 12.73 26.68
C SER A 84 -5.63 14.13 26.14
N ALA A 85 -5.25 14.21 24.87
CA ALA A 85 -5.26 15.44 24.12
C ALA A 85 -6.72 15.90 24.20
N LEU A 86 -6.99 16.81 25.13
CA LEU A 86 -8.31 17.36 25.32
C LEU A 86 -8.72 17.92 23.96
N PHE A 87 -9.78 17.36 23.39
CA PHE A 87 -10.25 17.74 22.09
C PHE A 87 -10.54 19.24 22.06
N ASP A 88 -9.71 19.99 21.33
CA ASP A 88 -9.93 21.42 21.09
C ASP A 88 -10.85 21.59 19.88
N SER A 89 -12.14 21.69 20.16
CA SER A 89 -13.17 21.92 19.15
C SER A 89 -12.98 23.24 18.39
N ALA A 90 -12.37 24.26 18.99
CA ALA A 90 -12.19 25.56 18.37
C ALA A 90 -11.05 25.51 17.34
N LEU A 91 -9.94 24.86 17.69
CA LEU A 91 -8.83 24.62 16.77
C LEU A 91 -9.28 23.76 15.58
N ALA A 92 -9.96 22.64 15.85
CA ALA A 92 -10.48 21.76 14.81
C ALA A 92 -11.40 22.51 13.83
N ALA A 93 -12.30 23.35 14.36
CA ALA A 93 -13.22 24.14 13.54
C ALA A 93 -12.50 25.23 12.72
N ASN A 94 -11.46 25.85 13.27
CA ASN A 94 -10.67 26.86 12.56
C ASN A 94 -9.96 26.24 11.34
N VAL A 95 -9.31 25.08 11.53
CA VAL A 95 -8.52 24.43 10.48
C VAL A 95 -9.41 23.78 9.43
N LEU A 96 -10.39 22.97 9.84
CA LEU A 96 -11.23 22.19 8.93
C LEU A 96 -12.42 22.99 8.38
N GLY A 97 -12.68 24.20 8.89
CA GLY A 97 -13.76 25.08 8.44
C GLY A 97 -15.17 24.59 8.78
N LYS A 98 -15.30 23.56 9.64
CA LYS A 98 -16.58 22.96 10.03
C LYS A 98 -16.58 22.61 11.52
N LYS A 99 -17.75 22.66 12.17
CA LYS A 99 -17.87 22.25 13.58
C LYS A 99 -17.69 20.75 13.69
N ILE A 100 -16.69 20.33 14.46
CA ILE A 100 -16.37 18.92 14.73
C ILE A 100 -16.86 18.57 16.12
N LYS A 101 -17.51 17.41 16.24
CA LYS A 101 -17.78 16.78 17.52
C LYS A 101 -16.62 15.85 17.84
N GLN A 102 -16.26 15.75 19.12
CA GLN A 102 -15.28 14.75 19.56
C GLN A 102 -15.70 13.36 19.06
N ASP A 103 -14.72 12.62 18.54
CA ASP A 103 -14.88 11.25 18.04
C ASP A 103 -15.86 11.11 16.86
N ASP A 104 -16.12 12.20 16.13
CA ASP A 104 -16.84 12.14 14.85
C ASP A 104 -15.93 11.51 13.78
N LEU A 105 -16.22 10.27 13.37
CA LEU A 105 -15.38 9.52 12.44
C LEU A 105 -15.50 10.04 11.00
N LYS A 106 -16.54 10.82 10.68
CA LYS A 106 -16.74 11.41 9.33
C LYS A 106 -15.74 12.51 9.00
N ILE A 107 -14.86 12.88 9.93
CA ILE A 107 -13.70 13.71 9.60
C ILE A 107 -12.70 12.98 8.72
N VAL A 108 -12.69 11.64 8.77
CA VAL A 108 -11.82 10.79 7.96
C VAL A 108 -12.41 10.70 6.55
N GLU A 109 -11.60 11.03 5.56
CA GLU A 109 -11.99 10.98 4.16
C GLU A 109 -12.34 9.54 3.74
N GLY A 110 -13.52 9.38 3.14
CA GLY A 110 -14.08 8.07 2.79
C GLY A 110 -15.03 7.49 3.85
N ILE A 111 -15.05 8.01 5.08
CA ILE A 111 -16.03 7.61 6.10
C ILE A 111 -17.25 8.52 6.03
N GLY A 112 -18.34 8.01 5.47
CA GLY A 112 -19.66 8.65 5.50
C GLY A 112 -20.51 8.23 6.70
N PRO A 113 -21.71 8.83 6.90
CA PRO A 113 -22.58 8.52 8.05
C PRO A 113 -22.95 7.04 8.18
N LYS A 114 -23.08 6.32 7.06
CA LYS A 114 -23.41 4.87 7.07
C LYS A 114 -22.22 4.01 7.48
N ILE A 115 -21.01 4.38 7.08
CA ILE A 115 -19.77 3.66 7.45
C ILE A 115 -19.46 3.94 8.92
N GLU A 116 -19.61 5.19 9.38
CA GLU A 116 -19.52 5.54 10.81
C GLU A 116 -20.49 4.69 11.65
N ALA A 117 -21.75 4.57 11.24
CA ALA A 117 -22.72 3.72 11.94
C ALA A 117 -22.32 2.24 11.96
N LEU A 118 -21.74 1.73 10.87
CA LEU A 118 -21.25 0.35 10.76
C LEU A 118 -20.07 0.10 11.72
N PHE A 119 -19.12 1.03 11.80
CA PHE A 119 -17.99 0.95 12.72
C PHE A 119 -18.40 1.06 14.18
N ASN A 120 -19.31 1.99 14.51
CA ASN A 120 -19.86 2.12 15.85
C ASN A 120 -20.54 0.82 16.29
N ALA A 121 -21.32 0.20 15.41
CA ALA A 121 -21.94 -1.10 15.67
C ALA A 121 -20.92 -2.24 15.86
N ALA A 122 -19.76 -2.14 15.22
CA ALA A 122 -18.62 -3.05 15.40
C ALA A 122 -17.71 -2.69 16.58
N GLY A 123 -18.07 -1.68 17.39
CA GLY A 123 -17.34 -1.28 18.60
C GLY A 123 -16.19 -0.30 18.36
N ILE A 124 -16.08 0.30 17.17
CA ILE A 124 -15.12 1.37 16.88
C ILE A 124 -15.88 2.70 16.91
N ASN A 125 -15.82 3.40 18.04
CA ASN A 125 -16.59 4.62 18.32
C ASN A 125 -15.71 5.86 18.46
N THR A 126 -14.40 5.69 18.61
CA THR A 126 -13.46 6.79 18.87
C THR A 126 -12.38 6.87 17.79
N TRP A 127 -11.78 8.05 17.63
CA TRP A 127 -10.62 8.21 16.73
C TRP A 127 -9.46 7.31 17.15
N ARG A 128 -9.30 7.10 18.46
CA ARG A 128 -8.28 6.20 19.00
C ARG A 128 -8.50 4.76 18.55
N GLU A 129 -9.70 4.21 18.77
CA GLU A 129 -10.04 2.84 18.37
C GLU A 129 -9.90 2.64 16.86
N LEU A 130 -10.30 3.63 16.07
CA LEU A 130 -10.15 3.59 14.62
C LEU A 130 -8.67 3.63 14.20
N SER A 131 -7.83 4.39 14.91
CA SER A 131 -6.38 4.48 14.64
C SER A 131 -5.59 3.22 15.01
N GLU A 132 -6.08 2.48 16.00
CA GLU A 132 -5.48 1.22 16.46
C GLU A 132 -5.99 0.01 15.67
N ALA A 133 -7.04 0.16 14.86
CA ALA A 133 -7.59 -0.90 14.04
C ALA A 133 -6.72 -1.17 12.80
N SER A 134 -6.47 -2.46 12.51
CA SER A 134 -5.76 -2.85 11.29
C SER A 134 -6.65 -2.69 10.06
N THR A 135 -6.04 -2.46 8.90
CA THR A 135 -6.74 -2.34 7.62
C THR A 135 -7.59 -3.58 7.33
N GLU A 136 -7.10 -4.78 7.68
CA GLU A 136 -7.83 -6.04 7.50
C GLU A 136 -9.08 -6.10 8.37
N LYS A 137 -8.99 -5.63 9.63
CA LYS A 137 -10.14 -5.55 10.53
C LYS A 137 -11.19 -4.57 9.98
N LEU A 138 -10.75 -3.40 9.50
CA LEU A 138 -11.64 -2.41 8.92
C LEU A 138 -12.33 -2.93 7.65
N GLN A 139 -11.59 -3.60 6.77
CA GLN A 139 -12.13 -4.24 5.57
C GLN A 139 -13.14 -5.34 5.94
N SER A 140 -12.81 -6.20 6.90
CA SER A 140 -13.71 -7.26 7.38
C SER A 140 -15.06 -6.72 7.87
N ILE A 141 -15.07 -5.56 8.55
CA ILE A 141 -16.29 -4.88 8.99
C ILE A 141 -17.08 -4.34 7.78
N LEU A 142 -16.40 -3.72 6.80
CA LEU A 142 -17.04 -3.24 5.57
C LEU A 142 -17.69 -4.39 4.78
N ASP A 143 -16.96 -5.50 4.63
CA ASP A 143 -17.43 -6.69 3.92
C ASP A 143 -18.68 -7.28 4.58
N ALA A 144 -18.70 -7.33 5.93
CA ALA A 144 -19.87 -7.76 6.70
C ALA A 144 -21.08 -6.82 6.56
N GLY A 145 -20.85 -5.54 6.23
CA GLY A 145 -21.90 -4.56 5.95
C GLY A 145 -22.59 -4.73 4.60
N GLY A 146 -21.97 -5.48 3.66
CA GLY A 146 -22.48 -5.77 2.32
C GLY A 146 -21.70 -5.12 1.19
N GLU A 147 -21.97 -5.54 -0.05
CA GLU A 147 -21.18 -5.19 -1.25
C GLU A 147 -20.99 -3.67 -1.46
N ASN A 148 -22.00 -2.86 -1.12
CA ASN A 148 -21.92 -1.41 -1.24
C ASN A 148 -20.82 -0.79 -0.36
N PHE A 149 -20.51 -1.40 0.79
CA PHE A 149 -19.49 -0.92 1.72
C PHE A 149 -18.12 -1.52 1.40
N ALA A 150 -18.08 -2.77 0.95
CA ALA A 150 -16.86 -3.50 0.60
C ALA A 150 -16.00 -2.79 -0.48
N MET A 151 -16.63 -2.00 -1.35
CA MET A 151 -15.95 -1.23 -2.40
C MET A 151 -15.11 -0.05 -1.87
N HIS A 152 -15.29 0.36 -0.61
CA HIS A 152 -14.48 1.42 0.01
C HIS A 152 -13.08 0.91 0.39
N ASN A 153 -12.09 1.80 0.33
CA ASN A 153 -10.72 1.47 0.70
C ASN A 153 -10.37 2.05 2.10
N PRO A 154 -10.17 1.21 3.13
CA PRO A 154 -9.84 1.66 4.48
C PRO A 154 -8.35 1.95 4.71
N SER A 155 -7.47 1.81 3.71
CA SER A 155 -6.01 1.84 3.89
C SER A 155 -5.45 3.10 4.54
N THR A 156 -6.13 4.24 4.41
CA THR A 156 -5.69 5.53 4.98
C THR A 156 -6.42 5.90 6.28
N TRP A 157 -7.50 5.20 6.63
CA TRP A 157 -8.43 5.63 7.69
C TRP A 157 -7.80 5.64 9.07
N ALA A 158 -7.05 4.59 9.42
CA ALA A 158 -6.39 4.48 10.72
C ALA A 158 -5.41 5.65 10.96
N ARG A 159 -4.65 6.03 9.93
CA ARG A 159 -3.69 7.14 10.01
C ARG A 159 -4.39 8.50 10.12
N GLN A 160 -5.52 8.70 9.43
CA GLN A 160 -6.28 9.96 9.53
C GLN A 160 -6.87 10.10 10.92
N ALA A 161 -7.42 9.01 11.45
CA ALA A 161 -7.93 8.93 12.81
C ALA A 161 -6.83 9.21 13.85
N LEU A 162 -5.60 8.76 13.59
CA LEU A 162 -4.47 9.05 14.47
C LEU A 162 -4.17 10.55 14.56
N PHE A 163 -4.18 11.27 13.43
CA PHE A 163 -3.99 12.73 13.45
C PHE A 163 -5.10 13.43 14.24
N ALA A 164 -6.35 12.99 14.06
CA ALA A 164 -7.48 13.53 14.80
C ALA A 164 -7.39 13.26 16.31
N TYR A 165 -7.06 12.03 16.70
CA TYR A 165 -6.85 11.64 18.08
C TYR A 165 -5.74 12.45 18.75
N GLN A 166 -4.66 12.75 18.01
CA GLN A 166 -3.55 13.59 18.49
C GLN A 166 -3.84 15.09 18.44
N GLY A 167 -5.01 15.52 17.93
CA GLY A 167 -5.34 16.94 17.76
C GLY A 167 -4.52 17.65 16.69
N LYS A 168 -3.90 16.91 15.77
CA LYS A 168 -3.06 17.42 14.68
C LYS A 168 -3.89 17.82 13.47
N TRP A 169 -4.78 18.78 13.68
CA TRP A 169 -5.77 19.20 12.68
C TRP A 169 -5.14 19.74 11.40
N GLN A 170 -4.03 20.46 11.51
CA GLN A 170 -3.30 21.01 10.36
C GLN A 170 -2.66 19.91 9.52
N GLU A 171 -1.95 18.96 10.16
CA GLU A 171 -1.36 17.80 9.49
C GLU A 171 -2.45 16.93 8.83
N LEU A 172 -3.59 16.74 9.50
CA LEU A 172 -4.73 16.01 8.93
C LEU A 172 -5.23 16.68 7.65
N LYS A 173 -5.45 18.00 7.70
CA LYS A 173 -5.95 18.77 6.55
C LYS A 173 -4.97 18.74 5.38
N GLU A 174 -3.69 19.01 5.64
CA GLU A 174 -2.66 18.98 4.61
C GLU A 174 -2.53 17.60 4.00
N TRP A 175 -2.63 16.54 4.80
CA TRP A 175 -2.59 15.19 4.26
C TRP A 175 -3.82 14.90 3.39
N GLN A 176 -5.03 15.26 3.83
CA GLN A 176 -6.25 15.13 3.04
C GLN A 176 -6.22 15.93 1.72
N ASP A 177 -5.70 17.16 1.75
CA ASP A 177 -5.57 18.00 0.55
C ASP A 177 -4.61 17.39 -0.49
N ASN A 178 -3.67 16.56 -0.05
CA ASN A 178 -2.74 15.84 -0.92
C ASN A 178 -3.24 14.46 -1.36
N LEU A 179 -4.34 13.94 -0.81
CA LEU A 179 -4.93 12.66 -1.21
C LEU A 179 -5.84 12.84 -2.43
N LEU A 180 -5.79 11.90 -3.37
CA LEU A 180 -6.74 11.82 -4.47
C LEU A 180 -7.96 11.00 -4.04
N GLY A 181 -8.84 11.57 -3.23
CA GLY A 181 -10.06 10.87 -2.79
C GLY A 181 -9.79 9.80 -1.74
N GLY A 182 -8.86 10.04 -0.81
CA GLY A 182 -8.49 9.10 0.26
C GLY A 182 -7.49 8.01 -0.13
N LYS A 183 -6.89 8.09 -1.33
CA LYS A 183 -5.82 7.18 -1.82
C LYS A 183 -4.51 7.96 -1.99
N GLU A 184 -3.41 7.34 -1.56
CA GLU A 184 -2.03 7.79 -1.86
C GLU A 184 -1.69 7.53 -3.33
#